data_AF-A0A955M3C2-F1
#
_entry.id   AF-A0A955M3C2-F1
#
_cell.length_a   1.000
_cell.length_b   1.000
_cell.length_c   1.000
_cell.angle_alpha   90.00
_cell.angle_beta   90.00
_cell.angle_gamma   90.00
#
_symmetry.space_group_name_H-M   'P 1'
#
loop_
_entity.id
_entity.type
_entity.pdbx_description
1 polymer ?
#
loop_
_entity_poly.entity_id
_entity_poly.type
_entity_poly.pdbx_seq_one_letter_code
_entity_poly.pdbx_strand_id
1 'polypeptide(L)'
;MRKKYGFTIMEVMLVVFLLSVMASFALVQFNKATLKSREKSAIVQLKVIHAANEIYKARNGHFNRDSNTKGGPLNLDEINSSLNINLVSNGLTFSY
;
A
#
# COMPACT_ATOMS: atom_id res chain seq x y z
N MET A 1 58.15 3.46 8.22
CA MET A 1 57.31 4.64 8.57
C MET A 1 55.94 4.47 7.94
N ARG A 2 54.85 4.51 8.71
CA ARG A 2 53.48 4.28 8.22
C ARG A 2 52.78 5.63 8.05
N LYS A 3 52.59 6.09 6.80
CA LYS A 3 51.84 7.32 6.52
C LYS A 3 50.37 7.09 6.89
N LYS A 4 49.87 7.84 7.88
CA LYS A 4 48.44 7.96 8.14
C LYS A 4 47.89 9.04 7.20
N TYR A 5 47.04 8.64 6.27
CA TYR A 5 46.24 9.57 5.48
C TYR A 5 45.02 9.95 6.32
N GLY A 6 44.92 11.22 6.70
CA GLY A 6 43.77 11.76 7.42
C GLY A 6 42.67 12.16 6.44
N PHE A 7 41.42 11.88 6.80
CA PHE A 7 40.24 12.32 6.05
C PHE A 7 40.19 13.86 6.07
N THR A 8 40.01 14.49 4.91
CA THR A 8 40.00 15.95 4.84
C THR A 8 38.61 16.49 5.23
N ILE A 9 38.56 17.62 5.94
CA ILE A 9 37.28 18.26 6.31
C ILE A 9 36.47 18.61 5.05
N MET A 10 37.16 19.04 3.99
CA MET A 10 36.55 19.32 2.69
C MET A 10 35.82 18.11 2.10
N GLU A 11 36.36 16.90 2.32
CA GLU A 11 35.75 15.67 1.84
C GLU A 11 34.47 15.33 2.62
N VAL A 12 34.44 15.57 3.93
CA VAL A 12 33.18 15.43 4.71
C VAL A 12 32.16 16.48 4.25
N MET A 13 32.60 17.73 4.08
CA MET A 13 31.74 18.85 3.69
C MET A 13 31.07 18.61 2.33
N LEU A 14 31.84 18.20 1.33
CA LEU A 14 31.31 17.93 0.00
C LEU A 14 30.40 16.70 -0.02
N VAL A 15 30.71 15.66 0.76
CA VAL A 15 29.84 14.48 0.91
C VAL A 15 28.49 14.86 1.52
N VAL A 16 28.46 15.61 2.63
CA VAL A 16 27.20 16.03 3.27
C VAL A 16 26.43 16.99 2.36
N PHE A 17 27.11 17.88 1.63
CA PHE A 17 26.49 18.76 0.64
C PHE A 17 25.78 17.97 -0.46
N LEU A 18 26.47 17.00 -1.08
CA LEU A 18 25.87 16.17 -2.13
C LEU A 18 24.75 15.28 -1.60
N LEU A 19 24.91 14.69 -0.40
CA LEU A 19 23.87 13.88 0.24
C LEU A 19 22.61 14.71 0.55
N SER A 20 22.76 15.97 0.95
CA SER A 20 21.62 16.87 1.23
C SER A 20 20.79 17.12 -0.03
N VAL A 21 21.44 17.31 -1.17
CA VAL A 21 20.76 17.49 -2.46
C VAL A 21 20.07 16.20 -2.89
N MET A 22 20.75 15.05 -2.79
CA MET A 22 20.15 13.75 -3.13
C MET A 22 18.95 13.40 -2.24
N ALA A 23 19.05 13.64 -0.93
CA ALA A 23 17.99 13.36 0.02
C ALA A 23 16.70 14.15 -0.27
N SER A 24 16.85 15.41 -0.70
CA SER A 24 15.71 16.28 -1.05
C SER A 24 14.85 15.68 -2.17
N PHE A 25 15.47 15.11 -3.22
CA PHE A 25 14.74 14.47 -4.31
C PHE A 25 14.18 13.09 -3.92
N ALA A 26 14.94 12.31 -3.14
CA ALA A 26 14.56 10.95 -2.73
C ALA A 26 13.24 10.93 -1.94
N LEU A 27 13.04 11.89 -1.04
CA LEU A 27 11.82 11.96 -0.21
C LEU A 27 10.56 12.21 -1.05
N VAL A 28 10.61 13.14 -2.00
CA VAL A 28 9.46 13.44 -2.88
C VAL A 28 9.15 12.24 -3.78
N GLN A 29 10.18 11.59 -4.33
CA GLN A 29 10.01 10.41 -5.16
C GLN A 29 9.42 9.22 -4.38
N PHE A 30 9.90 8.99 -3.16
CA PHE A 30 9.42 7.92 -2.29
C PHE A 30 7.92 8.05 -1.96
N ASN A 31 7.47 9.26 -1.59
CA ASN A 31 6.05 9.50 -1.30
C ASN A 31 5.16 9.26 -2.52
N LYS A 32 5.59 9.71 -3.71
CA LYS A 32 4.83 9.46 -4.96
C LYS A 32 4.78 7.97 -5.30
N ALA A 33 5.90 7.26 -5.14
CA ALA A 33 5.97 5.83 -5.41
C ALA A 33 5.09 5.00 -4.46
N THR A 34 5.10 5.33 -3.16
CA THR A 34 4.27 4.65 -2.15
C THR A 34 2.78 4.91 -2.36
N LEU A 35 2.37 6.14 -2.65
CA LEU A 35 0.98 6.46 -3.00
C LEU A 35 0.52 5.69 -4.23
N LYS A 36 1.31 5.71 -5.31
CA LYS A 36 1.01 4.95 -6.54
C LYS A 36 0.95 3.44 -6.28
N SER A 37 1.81 2.91 -5.42
CA SER A 37 1.77 1.50 -5.03
C SER A 37 0.48 1.18 -4.27
N ARG A 38 0.06 2.03 -3.33
CA ARG A 38 -1.18 1.85 -2.58
C ARG A 38 -2.41 1.91 -3.50
N GLU A 39 -2.45 2.88 -4.41
CA GLU A 39 -3.51 2.99 -5.42
C GLU A 39 -3.61 1.73 -6.28
N LYS A 40 -2.48 1.25 -6.80
CA LYS A 40 -2.43 0.00 -7.58
C LYS A 40 -2.91 -1.20 -6.76
N SER A 41 -2.46 -1.32 -5.51
CA SER A 41 -2.91 -2.39 -4.62
C SER A 41 -4.42 -2.34 -4.38
N ALA A 42 -4.99 -1.15 -4.19
CA ALA A 42 -6.44 -0.98 -4.03
C ALA A 42 -7.20 -1.39 -5.32
N ILE A 43 -6.72 -0.98 -6.50
CA ILE A 43 -7.32 -1.36 -7.79
C ILE A 43 -7.28 -2.89 -7.98
N VAL A 44 -6.16 -3.54 -7.64
CA VAL A 44 -6.04 -5.01 -7.74
C VAL A 44 -7.03 -5.69 -6.79
N GLN A 45 -7.13 -5.23 -5.56
CA GLN A 45 -8.08 -5.77 -4.58
C GLN A 45 -9.54 -5.63 -5.06
N LEU A 46 -9.91 -4.46 -5.60
CA LEU A 46 -11.25 -4.24 -6.16
C LEU A 46 -11.55 -5.18 -7.32
N LYS A 47 -10.58 -5.46 -8.21
CA LYS A 47 -10.74 -6.43 -9.30
C LYS A 47 -10.98 -7.85 -8.79
N VAL A 48 -10.27 -8.24 -7.72
CA VAL A 48 -10.48 -9.55 -7.08
C VAL A 48 -11.88 -9.66 -6.48
N ILE A 49 -12.34 -8.62 -5.78
CA ILE A 49 -13.71 -8.57 -5.22
C ILE A 49 -14.76 -8.66 -6.33
N HIS A 50 -14.56 -7.93 -7.43
CA HIS A 50 -15.48 -7.95 -8.57
C HIS A 50 -15.56 -9.35 -9.19
N ALA A 51 -14.42 -9.96 -9.52
CA ALA A 51 -14.39 -11.30 -10.09
C ALA A 51 -15.02 -12.35 -9.15
N ALA A 52 -14.74 -12.27 -7.85
CA ALA A 52 -15.32 -13.18 -6.87
C ALA A 52 -16.86 -13.01 -6.76
N ASN A 53 -17.36 -11.77 -6.82
CA ASN A 53 -18.79 -11.50 -6.88
C ASN A 53 -19.46 -12.04 -8.14
N GLU A 54 -18.81 -11.96 -9.30
CA GLU A 54 -19.33 -12.54 -10.54
C GLU A 54 -19.40 -14.08 -10.44
N ILE A 55 -18.36 -14.71 -9.91
CA ILE A 55 -18.35 -16.16 -9.66
C ILE A 55 -19.44 -16.56 -8.67
N TYR A 56 -19.60 -15.81 -7.58
CA TYR A 56 -20.64 -16.05 -6.59
C TYR A 56 -22.04 -15.94 -7.22
N LYS A 57 -22.28 -14.90 -8.02
CA LYS A 57 -23.55 -14.73 -8.75
C LYS A 57 -23.81 -15.86 -9.73
N ALA A 58 -22.79 -16.31 -10.46
CA ALA A 58 -22.93 -17.43 -11.38
C ALA A 58 -23.33 -18.73 -10.67
N ARG A 59 -22.89 -18.93 -9.41
CA ARG A 59 -23.21 -20.10 -8.59
C ARG A 59 -24.57 -20.00 -7.89
N ASN A 60 -24.89 -18.83 -7.34
CA ASN A 60 -26.00 -18.66 -6.41
C ASN A 60 -27.21 -17.92 -7.03
N GLY A 61 -27.07 -17.42 -8.26
CA GLY A 61 -28.12 -16.68 -8.98
C GLY A 61 -28.32 -15.23 -8.54
N HIS A 62 -27.61 -14.78 -7.50
CA HIS A 62 -27.66 -13.41 -6.97
C HIS A 62 -26.28 -12.97 -6.52
N PHE A 63 -26.03 -11.66 -6.53
CA PHE A 63 -24.78 -11.12 -5.99
C PHE A 63 -24.68 -11.36 -4.50
N ASN A 64 -23.43 -11.52 -4.02
CA ASN A 64 -23.20 -11.58 -2.59
C ASN A 64 -23.63 -10.26 -1.96
N ARG A 65 -24.55 -10.35 -1.01
CA ARG A 65 -25.06 -9.22 -0.26
C ARG A 65 -24.41 -9.30 1.10
N ASP A 66 -23.69 -8.25 1.47
CA ASP A 66 -23.24 -8.07 2.84
C ASP A 66 -24.45 -8.24 3.79
N SER A 67 -24.31 -9.14 4.77
CA SER A 67 -25.27 -9.41 5.84
C SER A 67 -25.55 -8.17 6.70
N ASN A 68 -24.71 -7.14 6.60
CA ASN A 68 -24.95 -5.85 7.21
C ASN A 68 -26.13 -5.14 6.52
N THR A 69 -27.29 -5.32 7.14
CA THR A 69 -28.54 -4.64 6.79
C THR A 69 -28.31 -3.13 6.77
N LYS A 70 -28.19 -2.56 5.57
CA LYS A 70 -28.29 -1.12 5.26
C LYS A 70 -27.41 -0.19 6.12
N GLY A 71 -26.08 -0.30 5.98
CA GLY A 71 -25.17 0.76 6.44
C GLY A 71 -24.32 0.45 7.67
N GLY A 72 -24.22 -0.82 8.07
CA GLY A 72 -23.21 -1.27 9.03
C GLY A 72 -21.78 -1.21 8.44
N PRO A 73 -20.76 -1.18 9.30
CA PRO A 73 -19.36 -1.22 8.85
C PRO A 73 -19.10 -2.52 8.08
N LEU A 74 -18.49 -2.40 6.90
CA LEU A 74 -18.09 -3.53 6.07
C LEU A 74 -17.13 -4.44 6.86
N ASN A 75 -17.53 -5.68 7.14
CA ASN A 75 -16.70 -6.65 7.86
C ASN A 75 -15.83 -7.45 6.87
N LEU A 76 -14.50 -7.27 6.94
CA LEU A 76 -13.57 -7.90 6.01
C LEU A 76 -13.58 -9.44 6.13
N ASP A 77 -13.84 -9.96 7.34
CA ASP A 77 -13.89 -11.39 7.60
C ASP A 77 -15.13 -12.03 6.95
N GLU A 78 -16.27 -11.34 6.97
CA GLU A 78 -17.49 -11.77 6.29
C GLU A 78 -17.31 -11.77 4.77
N ILE A 79 -16.68 -10.74 4.20
CA ILE A 79 -16.39 -10.66 2.77
C ILE A 79 -15.46 -11.81 2.35
N ASN A 80 -14.37 -12.03 3.09
CA ASN A 80 -13.40 -13.09 2.79
C ASN A 80 -14.05 -14.48 2.86
N SER A 81 -14.86 -14.73 3.89
CA SER A 81 -15.55 -16.02 4.06
C SER A 81 -16.60 -16.27 2.97
N SER A 82 -17.44 -15.28 2.68
CA SER A 82 -18.56 -15.41 1.73
C SER A 82 -18.13 -15.44 0.26
N LEU A 83 -17.06 -14.73 -0.11
CA LEU A 83 -16.50 -14.72 -1.46
C LEU A 83 -15.34 -15.72 -1.64
N ASN A 84 -14.91 -16.41 -0.58
CA ASN A 84 -13.78 -17.34 -0.60
C ASN A 84 -12.49 -16.68 -1.13
N ILE A 85 -12.24 -15.43 -0.71
CA ILE A 85 -11.07 -14.64 -1.05
C ILE A 85 -10.32 -14.23 0.21
N ASN A 86 -9.08 -13.73 0.05
CA ASN A 86 -8.28 -13.22 1.16
C ASN A 86 -7.85 -11.78 0.89
N LEU A 87 -8.70 -10.84 1.27
CA LEU A 87 -8.39 -9.43 1.32
C LEU A 87 -7.68 -9.12 2.63
N VAL A 88 -6.56 -8.41 2.54
CA VAL A 88 -5.81 -7.94 3.69
C VAL A 88 -6.11 -6.46 3.92
N SER A 89 -6.50 -6.09 5.14
CA SER A 89 -6.71 -4.69 5.51
C SER A 89 -5.40 -3.92 5.36
N ASN A 90 -5.38 -2.91 4.48
CA ASN A 90 -4.21 -2.05 4.27
C ASN A 90 -4.12 -0.89 5.28
N GLY A 91 -4.73 -1.03 6.46
CA GLY A 91 -4.59 -0.09 7.57
C GLY A 91 -5.39 1.22 7.45
N LEU A 92 -6.30 1.34 6.49
CA LEU A 92 -7.22 2.48 6.41
C LEU A 92 -8.46 2.19 7.25
N THR A 93 -8.38 2.50 8.55
CA THR A 93 -9.54 2.55 9.43
C THR A 93 -10.20 3.91 9.26
N PHE A 94 -11.31 3.98 8.52
CA PHE A 94 -12.15 5.16 8.50
C PHE A 94 -13.10 5.07 9.70
N SER A 95 -12.82 5.85 10.75
CA SER A 95 -13.80 6.16 11.78
C SER A 95 -14.63 7.33 11.27
N TYR A 96 -15.96 7.15 11.22
CA TYR A 96 -16.89 8.28 11.18
C TYR A 96 -17.03 8.88 12.59
#